data_AF-A0A957B7V9-F1
#
_entry.id   AF-A0A957B7V9-F1
#
_cell.length_a   1.000
_cell.length_b   1.000
_cell.length_c   1.000
_cell.angle_alpha   90.00
_cell.angle_beta   90.00
_cell.angle_gamma   90.00
#
_symmetry.space_group_name_H-M   'P 1'
#
loop_
_entity.id
_entity.type
_entity.pdbx_description
1 polymer ?
#
loop_
_entity_poly.entity_id
_entity_poly.type
_entity_poly.pdbx_seq_one_letter_code
_entity_poly.pdbx_strand_id
1 'polypeptide(L)'
;GRVPLLDKELVAFAGRLPAKYKMMGTQRKYLLKKVAGDNWLPDEIINRKKKGFPVPVPKWLRQDAREYTRDMLSPERVKQRGLFDYDFVSKLLDEHERNFADHATMIYGLLTLEIWQQQFIDGARRPVADVTPVIEVDHVAN
;
A
#
# COMPACT_ATOMS: atom_id res chain seq x y z
N GLY A 1 12.91 -2.65 13.04
CA GLY A 1 13.06 -1.22 12.69
C GLY A 1 12.69 -0.35 13.88
N ARG A 2 13.30 0.82 14.02
CA ARG A 2 12.90 1.82 15.05
C ARG A 2 11.90 2.80 14.45
N VAL A 3 11.03 3.39 15.28
CA VAL A 3 10.06 4.41 14.86
C VAL A 3 10.24 5.67 15.72
N PRO A 4 11.28 6.49 15.45
CA PRO A 4 11.71 7.55 16.37
C PRO A 4 10.65 8.61 16.69
N LEU A 5 9.71 8.87 15.76
CA LEU A 5 8.63 9.82 15.98
C LEU A 5 7.57 9.34 17.00
N LEU A 6 7.65 8.07 17.43
CA LEU A 6 6.82 7.48 18.49
C LEU A 6 7.56 7.34 19.82
N ASP A 7 8.71 8.01 19.97
CA ASP A 7 9.39 8.10 21.26
C ASP A 7 8.44 8.66 22.35
N LYS A 8 8.52 8.09 23.55
CA LYS A 8 7.61 8.42 24.66
C LYS A 8 7.71 9.88 25.08
N GLU A 9 8.92 10.41 25.17
CA GLU A 9 9.17 11.78 25.60
C GLU A 9 8.72 12.77 24.54
N LEU A 10 9.01 12.47 23.27
CA LEU A 10 8.56 13.28 22.15
C LEU A 10 7.04 13.34 22.05
N VAL A 11 6.35 12.20 22.21
CA VAL A 11 4.89 12.14 22.20
C VAL A 11 4.31 12.91 23.39
N ALA A 12 4.86 12.77 24.60
CA ALA A 12 4.42 13.51 25.78
C ALA A 12 4.63 15.03 25.64
N PHE A 13 5.73 15.46 25.01
CA PHE A 13 5.97 16.85 24.64
C PHE A 13 4.94 17.34 23.60
N ALA A 14 4.76 16.60 22.50
CA ALA A 14 3.81 16.95 21.46
C ALA A 14 2.36 16.98 21.98
N GLY A 15 2.01 16.13 22.95
CA GLY A 15 0.71 16.13 23.62
C GLY A 15 0.40 17.46 24.32
N ARG A 16 1.38 18.04 25.00
CA ARG A 16 1.27 19.31 25.74
C ARG A 16 1.35 20.56 24.86
N LEU A 17 1.78 20.42 23.61
CA LEU A 17 2.02 21.54 22.70
C LEU A 17 0.69 22.21 22.25
N PRO A 18 0.57 23.55 22.31
CA PRO A 18 -0.59 24.27 21.80
C PRO A 18 -0.89 23.95 20.33
N ALA A 19 -2.17 23.88 19.98
CA ALA A 19 -2.62 23.46 18.64
C ALA A 19 -2.01 24.29 17.50
N LYS A 20 -1.79 25.61 17.72
CA LYS A 20 -1.17 26.53 16.76
C LYS A 20 0.22 26.10 16.26
N TYR A 21 0.95 25.30 17.03
CA TYR A 21 2.25 24.77 16.62
C TYR A 21 2.15 23.44 15.86
N LYS A 22 1.03 22.73 15.99
CA LYS A 22 0.73 21.51 15.22
C LYS A 22 0.20 21.88 13.84
N MET A 23 -0.61 22.94 13.78
CA MET A 23 -1.25 23.45 12.57
C MET A 23 -1.29 24.98 12.59
N MET A 24 -0.83 25.60 11.51
CA MET A 24 -0.89 27.04 11.29
C MET A 24 -1.65 27.32 9.99
N GLY A 25 -2.86 27.87 10.09
CA GLY A 25 -3.79 27.94 8.95
C GLY A 25 -4.07 26.55 8.39
N THR A 26 -3.78 26.34 7.10
CA THR A 26 -3.90 25.04 6.42
C THR A 26 -2.63 24.18 6.50
N GLN A 27 -1.53 24.72 7.04
CA GLN A 27 -0.24 24.04 7.11
C GLN A 27 -0.20 23.08 8.30
N ARG A 28 -0.28 21.79 8.01
CA ARG A 28 -0.11 20.70 8.99
C ARG A 28 1.37 20.46 9.29
N LYS A 29 1.65 19.89 10.47
CA LYS A 29 3.00 19.58 10.94
C LYS A 29 3.88 20.84 11.00
N TYR A 30 3.29 21.98 11.35
CA TYR A 30 3.94 23.30 11.24
C TYR A 30 5.30 23.35 11.95
N LEU A 31 5.34 23.10 13.27
CA LEU A 31 6.58 23.16 14.03
C LEU A 31 7.62 22.13 13.53
N LEU A 32 7.18 20.92 13.20
CA LEU A 32 8.07 19.88 12.65
C LEU A 32 8.70 20.32 11.33
N LYS A 33 7.89 20.90 10.42
CA LYS A 33 8.38 21.44 9.14
C LYS A 33 9.33 22.61 9.34
N LYS A 34 9.00 23.52 10.26
CA LYS A 34 9.83 24.67 10.61
C LYS A 34 11.20 24.24 11.09
N VAL A 35 11.26 23.40 12.13
CA VAL A 35 12.54 22.92 12.68
C VAL A 35 13.33 22.13 11.63
N ALA A 36 12.66 21.29 10.83
CA ALA A 36 13.34 20.52 9.80
C ALA A 36 13.89 21.38 8.65
N GLY A 37 13.15 22.40 8.22
CA GLY A 37 13.59 23.33 7.17
C GLY A 37 14.69 24.28 7.65
N ASP A 38 14.56 24.77 8.89
CA ASP A 38 15.53 25.71 9.47
C ASP A 38 16.91 25.03 9.72
N ASN A 39 16.99 23.69 9.80
CA ASN A 39 18.21 22.98 10.23
C ASN A 39 18.74 21.88 9.29
N TRP A 40 17.91 21.19 8.50
CA TRP A 40 18.35 19.95 7.83
C TRP A 40 17.88 19.75 6.40
N LEU A 41 16.70 20.22 6.02
CA LEU A 41 16.06 19.85 4.76
C LEU A 41 15.84 21.06 3.84
N PRO A 42 16.06 20.92 2.53
CA PRO A 42 15.78 21.99 1.58
C PRO A 42 14.28 22.27 1.44
N ASP A 43 13.95 23.49 1.01
CA ASP A 43 12.56 23.96 0.87
C ASP A 43 11.69 23.07 -0.02
N GLU A 44 12.26 22.47 -1.06
CA GLU A 44 11.55 21.54 -1.95
C GLU A 44 10.98 20.33 -1.19
N ILE A 45 11.75 19.79 -0.24
CA ILE A 45 11.35 18.64 0.57
C ILE A 45 10.32 19.05 1.63
N ILE A 46 10.52 20.20 2.27
CA ILE A 46 9.60 20.72 3.31
C ILE A 46 8.23 21.04 2.73
N ASN A 47 8.19 21.62 1.52
CA ASN A 47 6.97 22.07 0.87
C ASN A 47 6.32 21.00 -0.03
N ARG A 48 6.94 19.81 -0.15
CA ARG A 48 6.38 18.69 -0.91
C ARG A 48 4.96 18.34 -0.44
N LYS A 49 4.07 18.11 -1.41
CA LYS A 49 2.71 17.60 -1.13
C LYS A 49 2.79 16.27 -0.39
N LYS A 50 1.88 16.07 0.57
CA LYS A 50 1.76 14.81 1.30
C LYS A 50 1.44 13.70 0.29
N LYS A 51 2.41 12.80 0.10
CA LYS A 51 2.15 11.49 -0.51
C LYS A 51 2.00 10.50 0.65
N GLY A 52 1.04 9.59 0.54
CA GLY A 52 0.95 8.45 1.45
C GLY A 52 2.13 7.49 1.22
N PHE A 53 1.91 6.24 1.60
CA PHE A 53 2.74 5.13 1.17
C PHE A 53 1.93 4.36 0.12
N PRO A 54 1.80 4.88 -1.12
CA PRO A 54 1.00 4.21 -2.13
C PRO A 54 1.66 2.86 -2.43
N VAL A 55 0.92 1.79 -2.20
CA VAL A 55 1.32 0.46 -2.66
C VAL A 55 1.14 0.45 -4.18
N PRO A 56 2.15 0.01 -4.97
CA PRO A 56 2.09 0.06 -6.42
C PRO A 56 1.24 -1.09 -7.00
N VAL A 57 0.02 -1.27 -6.48
CA VAL A 57 -0.92 -2.32 -6.88
C VAL A 57 -1.14 -2.36 -8.39
N PRO A 58 -1.38 -1.24 -9.11
CA PRO A 58 -1.53 -1.27 -10.56
C PRO A 58 -0.29 -1.85 -11.28
N LYS A 59 0.92 -1.58 -10.76
CA LYS A 59 2.15 -2.12 -11.33
C LYS A 59 2.23 -3.63 -11.08
N TRP A 60 1.98 -4.07 -9.85
CA TRP A 60 2.02 -5.48 -9.48
C TRP A 60 1.04 -6.31 -10.29
N LEU A 61 -0.22 -5.87 -10.42
CA LEU A 61 -1.25 -6.59 -11.17
C LEU A 61 -0.91 -6.72 -12.67
N ARG A 62 -0.13 -5.78 -13.23
CA ARG A 62 0.36 -5.86 -14.62
C ARG A 62 1.64 -6.68 -14.77
N GLN A 63 2.41 -6.85 -13.71
CA GLN A 63 3.76 -7.43 -13.74
C GLN A 63 3.86 -8.55 -12.71
N ASP A 64 4.48 -8.27 -11.56
CA ASP A 64 4.91 -9.25 -10.56
C ASP A 64 3.81 -10.22 -10.08
N ALA A 65 2.57 -9.73 -10.01
CA ALA A 65 1.41 -10.49 -9.54
C ALA A 65 0.43 -10.88 -10.65
N ARG A 66 0.78 -10.64 -11.93
CA ARG A 66 -0.13 -10.85 -13.07
C ARG A 66 -0.59 -12.30 -13.18
N GLU A 67 0.36 -13.24 -13.22
CA GLU A 67 0.05 -14.68 -13.37
C GLU A 67 -0.72 -15.21 -12.17
N TYR A 68 -0.32 -14.82 -10.96
CA TYR A 68 -1.04 -15.14 -9.73
C TYR A 68 -2.49 -14.65 -9.76
N THR A 69 -2.70 -13.42 -10.23
CA THR A 69 -4.04 -12.82 -10.34
C THR A 69 -4.89 -13.57 -11.36
N ARG A 70 -4.31 -13.95 -12.51
CA ARG A 70 -4.98 -14.76 -13.55
C ARG A 70 -5.38 -16.15 -13.04
N ASP A 71 -4.52 -16.80 -12.28
CA ASP A 71 -4.82 -18.11 -11.69
C ASP A 71 -5.93 -18.02 -10.63
N MET A 72 -5.89 -17.01 -9.76
CA MET A 72 -6.93 -16.81 -8.74
C MET A 72 -8.27 -16.40 -9.33
N LEU A 73 -8.26 -15.65 -10.43
CA LEU A 73 -9.48 -15.20 -11.12
C LEU A 73 -9.72 -16.00 -12.40
N SER A 74 -9.38 -17.29 -12.41
CA SER A 74 -9.59 -18.19 -13.54
C SER A 74 -11.08 -18.43 -13.83
N PRO A 75 -11.44 -18.84 -15.05
CA PRO A 75 -12.83 -19.17 -15.38
C PRO A 75 -13.43 -20.20 -14.42
N GLU A 76 -12.65 -21.21 -14.04
CA GLU A 76 -13.08 -22.28 -13.16
C GLU A 76 -13.40 -21.74 -11.77
N ARG A 77 -12.49 -20.94 -11.18
CA ARG A 77 -12.68 -20.38 -9.83
C ARG A 77 -13.83 -19.39 -9.79
N VAL A 78 -13.85 -18.44 -10.73
CA VAL A 78 -14.90 -17.41 -10.78
C VAL A 78 -16.28 -18.05 -10.96
N LYS A 79 -16.41 -19.03 -11.88
CA LYS A 79 -17.66 -19.76 -12.11
C LYS A 79 -18.04 -20.64 -10.93
N GLN A 80 -17.07 -21.30 -10.27
CA GLN A 80 -17.32 -22.13 -9.09
C GLN A 80 -17.87 -21.30 -7.92
N ARG A 81 -17.43 -20.05 -7.74
CA ARG A 81 -18.00 -19.15 -6.73
C ARG A 81 -19.44 -18.74 -7.05
N GLY A 82 -19.78 -18.62 -8.33
CA GLY A 82 -21.12 -18.21 -8.77
C GLY A 82 -21.51 -16.77 -8.38
N LEU A 83 -20.53 -15.94 -8.02
CA LEU A 83 -20.75 -14.55 -7.56
C LEU A 83 -20.57 -13.51 -8.66
N PHE A 84 -19.76 -13.82 -9.69
CA PHE A 84 -19.40 -12.87 -10.73
C PHE A 84 -19.44 -13.53 -12.12
N ASP A 85 -19.68 -12.71 -13.13
CA ASP A 85 -19.57 -13.09 -14.53
C ASP A 85 -18.09 -13.11 -14.94
N TYR A 86 -17.61 -14.27 -15.40
CA TYR A 86 -16.21 -14.43 -15.81
C TYR A 86 -15.86 -13.59 -17.04
N ASP A 87 -16.77 -13.39 -17.99
CA ASP A 87 -16.47 -12.63 -19.20
C ASP A 87 -16.22 -11.16 -18.84
N PHE A 88 -16.97 -10.62 -17.88
CA PHE A 88 -16.71 -9.30 -17.33
C PHE A 88 -15.38 -9.22 -16.58
N VAL A 89 -15.09 -10.21 -15.71
CA VAL A 89 -13.81 -10.26 -14.96
C VAL A 89 -12.63 -10.36 -15.92
N SER A 90 -12.72 -11.22 -16.94
CA SER A 90 -11.70 -11.39 -17.98
C SER A 90 -11.44 -10.09 -18.73
N LYS A 91 -12.51 -9.35 -19.10
CA LYS A 91 -12.39 -8.04 -19.73
C LYS A 91 -11.66 -7.03 -18.85
N LEU A 92 -11.97 -6.98 -17.54
CA LEU A 92 -11.27 -6.08 -16.60
C LEU A 92 -9.77 -6.40 -16.54
N LEU A 93 -9.42 -7.69 -16.46
CA LEU A 93 -8.02 -8.14 -16.44
C LEU A 93 -7.29 -7.74 -17.72
N ASP A 94 -7.90 -8.00 -18.88
CA ASP A 94 -7.32 -7.66 -20.19
C ASP A 94 -7.11 -6.15 -20.38
N GLU A 95 -8.11 -5.33 -20.07
CA GLU A 95 -8.03 -3.88 -20.18
C GLU A 95 -6.97 -3.29 -19.24
N HIS A 96 -6.84 -3.85 -18.03
CA HIS A 96 -5.83 -3.41 -17.08
C HIS A 96 -4.42 -3.79 -17.50
N GLU A 97 -4.21 -5.03 -17.94
CA GLU A 97 -2.92 -5.54 -18.39
C GLU A 97 -2.40 -4.77 -19.61
N ARG A 98 -3.27 -4.43 -20.56
CA ARG A 98 -2.93 -3.64 -21.74
C ARG A 98 -2.77 -2.14 -21.45
N ASN A 99 -2.94 -1.74 -20.19
CA ASN A 99 -2.91 -0.34 -19.76
C ASN A 99 -3.94 0.53 -20.52
N PHE A 100 -5.06 -0.07 -20.92
CA PHE A 100 -6.18 0.62 -21.56
C PHE A 100 -7.00 1.40 -20.52
N ALA A 101 -7.21 0.82 -19.34
CA ALA A 101 -7.88 1.46 -18.20
C ALA A 101 -7.31 0.98 -16.85
N ASP A 102 -7.38 1.84 -15.82
CA ASP A 102 -6.93 1.46 -14.47
C ASP A 102 -8.06 0.79 -13.67
N HIS A 103 -8.11 -0.54 -13.77
CA HIS A 103 -9.01 -1.38 -12.99
C HIS A 103 -8.39 -1.96 -11.71
N ALA A 104 -7.22 -1.45 -11.27
CA ALA A 104 -6.45 -2.06 -10.18
C ALA A 104 -7.25 -2.25 -8.89
N THR A 105 -8.08 -1.27 -8.52
CA THR A 105 -8.90 -1.35 -7.30
C THR A 105 -9.93 -2.48 -7.37
N MET A 106 -10.60 -2.64 -8.51
CA MET A 106 -11.61 -3.70 -8.70
C MET A 106 -10.95 -5.08 -8.73
N ILE A 107 -9.88 -5.23 -9.52
CA ILE A 107 -9.14 -6.49 -9.62
C ILE A 107 -8.56 -6.89 -8.26
N TYR A 108 -7.98 -5.94 -7.53
CA TYR A 108 -7.46 -6.20 -6.19
C TYR A 108 -8.56 -6.60 -5.20
N GLY A 109 -9.76 -6.01 -5.31
CA GLY A 109 -10.94 -6.41 -4.54
C GLY A 109 -11.36 -7.85 -4.82
N LEU A 110 -11.46 -8.23 -6.10
CA LEU A 110 -11.78 -9.60 -6.52
C LEU A 110 -10.74 -10.60 -6.02
N LEU A 111 -9.45 -10.27 -6.20
CA LEU A 111 -8.34 -11.10 -5.74
C LEU A 111 -8.36 -11.29 -4.22
N THR A 112 -8.59 -10.22 -3.47
CA THR A 112 -8.67 -10.25 -2.01
C THR A 112 -9.85 -11.11 -1.55
N LEU A 113 -11.01 -10.97 -2.21
CA LEU A 113 -12.18 -11.77 -1.90
C LEU A 113 -11.93 -13.26 -2.14
N GLU A 114 -11.34 -13.64 -3.27
CA GLU A 114 -11.03 -15.05 -3.56
C GLU A 114 -10.06 -15.63 -2.51
N ILE A 115 -8.99 -14.91 -2.17
CA ILE A 115 -8.05 -15.33 -1.12
C ILE A 115 -8.77 -15.51 0.22
N TRP A 116 -9.65 -14.57 0.57
CA TRP A 116 -10.44 -14.65 1.79
C TRP A 116 -11.39 -15.86 1.78
N GLN A 117 -12.05 -16.15 0.66
CA GLN A 117 -12.94 -17.31 0.53
C GLN A 117 -12.16 -18.62 0.68
N GLN A 118 -11.00 -18.76 0.06
CA GLN A 118 -10.15 -19.93 0.25
C GLN A 118 -9.76 -20.12 1.72
N GLN A 119 -9.37 -19.03 2.39
CA GLN A 119 -8.88 -19.11 3.76
C GLN A 119 -9.99 -19.37 4.78
N PHE A 120 -11.16 -18.76 4.62
CA PHE A 120 -12.20 -18.72 5.66
C PHE A 120 -13.47 -19.50 5.33
N ILE A 121 -13.76 -19.75 4.04
CA ILE A 121 -14.93 -20.53 3.61
C ILE A 121 -14.52 -21.96 3.27
N ASP A 122 -13.46 -22.13 2.47
CA ASP A 122 -13.03 -23.46 2.01
C ASP A 122 -12.16 -24.18 3.06
N GLY A 123 -11.72 -23.47 4.10
CA GLY A 123 -10.81 -24.00 5.12
C GLY A 123 -9.42 -24.34 4.58
N ALA A 124 -9.09 -23.89 3.36
CA ALA A 124 -7.77 -24.04 2.77
C ALA A 124 -6.82 -23.05 3.45
N ARG A 125 -6.34 -23.41 4.64
CA ARG A 125 -5.30 -22.65 5.32
C ARG A 125 -4.02 -22.77 4.49
N ARG A 126 -3.75 -21.77 3.65
CA ARG A 126 -2.46 -21.65 3.01
C ARG A 126 -1.42 -21.53 4.13
N PRO A 127 -0.38 -22.38 4.17
CA PRO A 127 0.78 -22.08 4.99
C PRO A 127 1.22 -20.68 4.57
N VAL A 128 1.25 -19.74 5.51
CA VAL A 128 2.01 -18.52 5.27
C VAL A 128 3.43 -19.05 5.06
N ALA A 129 3.92 -19.04 3.82
CA ALA A 129 5.33 -19.32 3.58
C ALA A 129 6.09 -18.39 4.54
N ASP A 130 7.07 -18.90 5.27
CA ASP A 130 7.92 -18.08 6.13
C ASP A 130 8.58 -17.00 5.25
N VAL A 131 7.91 -15.87 5.10
CA VAL A 131 8.42 -14.72 4.35
C VAL A 131 9.42 -14.09 5.30
N THR A 132 10.62 -14.66 5.36
CA THR A 132 11.75 -13.98 5.96
C THR A 132 12.05 -12.81 5.03
N PRO A 133 11.79 -11.56 5.43
CA PRO A 133 12.07 -10.44 4.55
C PRO A 133 13.57 -10.38 4.32
N VAL A 134 14.02 -10.68 3.10
CA VAL A 134 15.39 -10.39 2.66
C VAL A 134 15.47 -8.88 2.50
N ILE A 135 15.87 -8.19 3.57
CA ILE A 135 16.28 -6.80 3.48
C ILE A 135 17.78 -6.84 3.15
N GLU A 136 18.11 -6.87 1.86
CA GLU A 136 19.45 -6.51 1.43
C GLU A 136 19.62 -5.00 1.67
N VAL A 137 20.34 -4.68 2.73
CA VAL A 137 20.87 -3.34 2.95
C VAL A 137 22.20 -3.28 2.21
N ASP A 138 22.21 -2.62 1.06
CA ASP A 138 23.45 -2.26 0.39
C ASP A 138 24.29 -1.42 1.36
N HIS A 139 25.35 -2.04 1.88
CA HIS A 139 26.39 -1.34 2.60
C HIS A 139 27.15 -0.49 1.58
N VAL A 140 26.76 0.77 1.45
CA VAL A 140 27.59 1.79 0.81
C VAL A 140 28.79 1.98 1.74
N ALA A 141 29.93 1.40 1.35
CA ALA A 141 31.21 1.61 1.99
C ALA A 141 31.59 3.10 1.87
N ASN A 142 31.93 3.69 3.01
CA ASN A 142 32.68 4.95 3.09
C ASN A 142 34.17 4.67 2.96
#